data_AF-A0A925J125-F1
#
_entry.id   AF-A0A925J125-F1
#
_cell.length_a   1.000
_cell.length_b   1.000
_cell.length_c   1.000
_cell.angle_alpha   90.00
_cell.angle_beta   90.00
_cell.angle_gamma   90.00
#
_symmetry.space_group_name_H-M   'P 1'
#
loop_
_entity.id
_entity.type
_entity.pdbx_description
1 polymer ?
#
loop_
_entity_poly.entity_id
_entity_poly.type
_entity_poly.pdbx_seq_one_letter_code
_entity_poly.pdbx_strand_id
1 'polypeptide(L)' 'MYGTDVYENRRYVHVGRKSKERLCKIWLEPEVEIAKSGELSISEQREVIEITRQFRSRLLENWEKVVRGEKVEILKID' A
#
# COMPACT_ATOMS: atom_id res chain seq x y z
N MET A 1 -1.20 -7.28 -7.15
CA MET A 1 -0.66 -6.33 -8.14
C MET A 1 -1.55 -6.40 -9.36
N TYR A 2 -1.99 -5.27 -9.92
CA TYR A 2 -2.75 -5.28 -11.17
C TYR A 2 -1.78 -5.21 -12.36
N GLY A 3 -2.13 -5.80 -13.50
CA GLY A 3 -1.25 -5.85 -14.68
C GLY A 3 -0.85 -4.48 -15.25
N THR A 4 -1.58 -3.41 -14.91
CA THR A 4 -1.25 -2.02 -15.27
C THR A 4 -0.14 -1.40 -14.40
N ASP A 5 0.19 -1.99 -13.26
CA ASP A 5 1.24 -1.48 -12.37
C ASP A 5 2.66 -1.93 -12.78
N VAL A 6 2.78 -2.82 -13.77
CA VAL A 6 4.06 -3.43 -14.20
C VAL A 6 5.04 -2.39 -14.78
N TYR A 7 4.53 -1.24 -15.26
CA TYR A 7 5.35 -0.15 -15.79
C TYR A 7 5.73 0.90 -14.75
N GLU A 8 5.13 0.87 -13.56
CA GLU A 8 5.48 1.80 -12.50
C GLU A 8 6.59 1.18 -11.65
N ASN A 9 7.83 1.59 -11.92
CA ASN A 9 9.04 1.13 -11.25
C ASN A 9 9.16 1.67 -9.81
N ARG A 10 8.04 1.81 -9.10
CA ARG A 10 7.90 2.47 -7.81
C ARG A 10 7.13 1.54 -6.88
N ARG A 11 7.64 1.32 -5.65
CA ARG A 11 7.03 0.40 -4.68
C ARG A 11 5.73 0.99 -4.13
N TYR A 12 4.68 0.19 -4.04
CA TYR A 12 3.34 0.66 -3.66
C TYR A 12 2.53 -0.38 -2.89
N VAL A 13 1.49 0.09 -2.20
CA VAL A 13 0.47 -0.75 -1.57
C VAL A 13 -0.92 -0.28 -1.98
N HIS A 14 -1.87 -1.23 -1.98
CA HIS A 14 -3.29 -0.93 -2.09
C HIS A 14 -3.95 -1.09 -0.72
N VAL A 15 -4.73 -0.10 -0.32
CA VAL A 15 -5.48 -0.08 0.93
C VAL A 15 -6.96 0.07 0.61
N GLY A 16 -7.80 -0.78 1.19
CA GLY A 16 -9.24 -0.68 0.99
C GLY A 16 -10.03 -1.37 2.08
N ARG A 17 -11.31 -1.02 2.16
CA ARG A 17 -12.28 -1.70 3.00
C ARG A 17 -12.81 -2.94 2.27
N LYS A 18 -13.20 -3.96 3.04
CA LYS A 18 -13.71 -5.25 2.54
C LYS A 18 -14.90 -5.14 1.56
N SER A 19 -15.59 -3.99 1.52
CA SER A 19 -16.77 -3.70 0.70
C SER A 19 -16.57 -2.68 -0.42
N LYS A 20 -15.34 -2.18 -0.63
CA LYS A 20 -15.06 -1.08 -1.56
C LYS A 20 -14.32 -1.59 -2.79
N GLU A 21 -14.80 -1.22 -3.96
CA GLU A 21 -14.21 -1.64 -5.24
C GLU A 21 -12.99 -0.77 -5.60
N ARG A 22 -12.95 0.49 -5.16
CA ARG A 22 -11.84 1.41 -5.47
C ARG A 22 -10.87 1.52 -4.30
N LEU A 23 -9.75 0.82 -4.42
CA LEU A 23 -8.66 0.84 -3.45
C LEU A 23 -7.90 2.17 -3.51
N CYS A 24 -7.47 2.63 -2.34
CA CYS A 24 -6.46 3.67 -2.20
C CYS A 24 -5.09 3.09 -2.59
N LYS A 25 -4.33 3.82 -3.39
CA LYS A 25 -2.97 3.47 -3.79
C LYS A 25 -1.99 4.42 -3.10
N ILE A 26 -0.99 3.85 -2.46
CA ILE A 26 0.02 4.59 -1.69
C ILE A 26 1.40 4.20 -2.20
N TRP A 27 2.20 5.20 -2.54
CA TRP A 27 3.62 5.02 -2.84
C TRP A 27 4.41 4.84 -1.54
N LEU A 28 5.41 3.95 -1.56
CA LEU A 28 6.27 3.70 -0.40
C LEU A 28 7.62 4.44 -0.48
N GLU A 29 7.99 5.00 -1.64
CA GLU A 29 9.27 5.64 -1.91
C GLU A 29 9.12 6.72 -2.98
N PRO A 30 9.96 7.78 -3.05
CA PRO A 30 10.99 8.12 -2.07
C PRO A 30 10.39 8.49 -0.71
N GLU A 31 9.15 8.97 -0.70
CA GLU A 31 8.35 9.23 0.49
C GLU A 31 7.01 8.51 0.42
N VAL A 32 6.37 8.34 1.59
CA VAL A 32 5.02 7.78 1.68
C VAL A 32 4.01 8.85 1.30
N GLU A 33 3.33 8.64 0.17
CA GLU A 33 2.32 9.54 -0.38
C GLU A 33 1.15 8.79 -1.01
N ILE A 34 -0.04 9.39 -1.00
CA ILE A 34 -1.21 8.84 -1.68
C ILE A 34 -1.12 9.17 -3.17
N ALA A 35 -0.99 8.12 -3.98
CA ALA A 35 -1.05 8.20 -5.44
C ALA A 35 -2.50 8.37 -5.93
N LYS A 36 -3.42 7.66 -5.27
CA LYS A 36 -4.85 7.67 -5.60
C LYS A 36 -5.65 7.39 -4.34
N SER A 37 -6.53 8.29 -3.94
CA SER A 37 -7.30 8.17 -2.69
C SER A 37 -8.33 7.03 -2.70
N GLY A 38 -8.79 6.60 -3.87
CA GLY A 38 -9.89 5.65 -4.00
C GLY A 38 -11.16 6.19 -3.36
N GLU A 39 -11.80 5.39 -2.51
CA GLU A 39 -13.01 5.75 -1.77
C GLU A 39 -12.76 6.12 -0.29
N LEU A 40 -11.51 6.36 0.11
CA LEU A 40 -11.20 6.79 1.48
C LEU A 40 -11.55 8.27 1.70
N SER A 41 -12.21 8.56 2.82
CA SER A 41 -12.40 9.93 3.32
C SER A 41 -11.07 10.58 3.71
N ILE A 42 -11.05 11.90 3.88
CA ILE A 42 -9.84 12.64 4.26
C ILE A 42 -9.29 12.17 5.62
N SER A 43 -10.14 11.85 6.58
CA SER A 43 -9.71 11.30 7.88
C SER A 43 -9.03 9.94 7.72
N GLU A 44 -9.59 9.05 6.92
CA GLU A 44 -9.00 7.73 6.65
C GLU A 44 -7.70 7.84 5.86
N GLN A 45 -7.62 8.76 4.90
CA GLN A 45 -6.39 9.01 4.15
C GLN A 45 -5.24 9.41 5.08
N ARG A 46 -5.51 10.24 6.09
CA ARG A 46 -4.51 10.63 7.10
C ARG A 46 -4.06 9.44 7.94
N GLU A 47 -5.02 8.69 8.48
CA GLU A 47 -4.74 7.51 9.31
C GLU A 47 -3.94 6.46 8.54
N VAL A 48 -4.34 6.14 7.31
CA VAL A 48 -3.66 5.15 6.49
C VAL A 48 -2.26 5.64 6.08
N ILE A 49 -2.06 6.93 5.81
CA ILE A 49 -0.71 7.49 5.59
C ILE A 49 0.17 7.27 6.83
N GLU A 50 -0.34 7.56 8.03
CA GLU A 50 0.42 7.42 9.27
C GLU A 50 0.80 5.95 9.52
N ILE A 51 -0.15 5.04 9.38
CA ILE A 51 0.08 3.59 9.47
C ILE A 51 1.12 3.15 8.42
N THR A 52 0.99 3.61 7.18
CA THR A 52 1.91 3.23 6.11
C THR A 52 3.32 3.74 6.38
N ARG A 53 3.47 4.94 6.96
CA ARG A 53 4.76 5.48 7.41
C ARG A 53 5.36 4.65 8.54
N GLN A 54 4.56 4.32 9.55
CA GLN A 54 5.00 3.53 10.70
C GLN A 54 5.51 2.15 10.28
N PHE A 55 4.84 1.50 9.33
CA PHE A 55 5.19 0.15 8.88
C PHE A 55 5.96 0.11 7.56
N ARG A 56 6.47 1.26 7.08
CA ARG A 56 7.11 1.41 5.76
C ARG A 56 8.15 0.33 5.47
N SER A 57 9.09 0.10 6.39
CA SER A 57 10.17 -0.89 6.18
C SER A 57 9.62 -2.31 5.98
N ARG A 58 8.66 -2.73 6.81
CA ARG A 58 8.02 -4.06 6.67
C ARG A 58 7.21 -4.17 5.38
N LEU A 59 6.54 -3.10 4.97
CA LEU A 59 5.80 -3.05 3.71
C LEU A 59 6.74 -3.16 2.50
N LEU A 60 7.91 -2.52 2.56
CA LEU A 60 8.95 -2.64 1.54
C LEU A 60 9.51 -4.06 1.46
N GLU A 61 9.85 -4.67 2.60
CA GLU A 61 10.30 -6.07 2.66
C GLU A 61 9.25 -7.02 2.08
N ASN A 62 7.99 -6.86 2.46
CA ASN A 62 6.89 -7.66 1.90
C ASN A 62 6.73 -7.41 0.40
N TRP A 63 6.84 -6.17 -0.07
CA TRP A 63 6.75 -5.86 -1.49
C TRP A 63 7.82 -6.60 -2.29
N GLU A 64 9.07 -6.60 -1.81
CA GLU A 64 10.17 -7.33 -2.45
C GLU A 64 9.94 -8.85 -2.47
N LYS A 65 9.43 -9.42 -1.37
CA LYS A 65 9.02 -10.83 -1.31
C LYS A 65 7.95 -11.15 -2.35
N VAL A 66 6.91 -10.32 -2.49
CA VAL A 66 5.86 -10.56 -3.50
C VAL A 66 6.43 -10.50 -4.92
N VAL A 67 7.30 -9.54 -5.21
CA VAL A 67 7.95 -9.44 -6.53
C VAL A 67 8.82 -10.67 -6.84
N ARG A 68 9.43 -11.28 -5.82
CA ARG A 68 10.20 -12.53 -5.94
C ARG A 68 9.33 -13.79 -5.99
N GLY A 69 8.00 -13.67 -5.88
CA GLY A 69 7.08 -14.80 -5.82
C GLY A 69 7.07 -15.54 -4.47
N GLU A 70 7.61 -14.92 -3.42
CA GLU A 70 7.64 -15.47 -2.08
C GLU A 70 6.33 -15.18 -1.32
N LYS A 71 6.02 -16.01 -0.33
CA LYS A 71 4.89 -15.77 0.57
C LYS A 71 5.19 -14.61 1.51
N VAL A 72 4.21 -13.75 1.72
CA VAL A 72 4.26 -12.66 2.70
C VAL A 72 3.40 -12.97 3.92
N GLU A 73 3.81 -12.43 5.07
CA GLU A 73 3.05 -12.54 6.31
C GLU A 73 1.99 -11.44 6.39
N ILE A 74 0.83 -11.78 6.93
CA ILE A 74 -0.21 -10.80 7.24
C ILE A 74 0.25 -10.01 8.47
N LEU A 75 0.55 -8.73 8.27
CA LEU A 75 0.81 -7.80 9.35
C LEU A 75 -0.51 -7.47 10.04
N LYS A 76 -0.66 -7.91 11.30
CA LYS A 76 -1.73 -7.44 12.18
C LYS A 76 -1.22 -6.24 12.96
N ILE A 77 -2.06 -5.21 13.05
CA ILE A 77 -1.80 -4.01 13.83
C ILE A 77 -2.77 -4.09 15.00
N ASP A 78 -2.23 -4.12 16.22
CA ASP A 78 -2.97 -4.16 17.49
C ASP A 78 -3.34 -2.76 17.97
#